data_AF-A0A957SNX4-F1
#
_entry.id   AF-A0A957SNX4-F1
#
_cell.length_a   1.000
_cell.length_b   1.000
_cell.length_c   1.000
_cell.angle_alpha   90.00
_cell.angle_beta   90.00
_cell.angle_gamma   90.00
#
_symmetry.space_group_name_H-M   'P 1'
#
loop_
_entity.id
_entity.type
_entity.pdbx_description
1 polymer ?
#
loop_
_entity_poly.entity_id
_entity_poly.type
_entity_poly.pdbx_seq_one_letter_code
_entity_poly.pdbx_strand_id
1 'polypeptide(L)' 'MNMEILLIRHGENKANITREFSCKHVDYPLTEKGKLQAQQTADALTDLKIDMIVSSPLLRAKQTAAAICKQ' A
#
# COMPACT_ATOMS: atom_id res chain seq x y z
N MET A 1 2.05 27.86 -4.11
CA MET A 1 1.39 26.61 -3.67
C MET A 1 2.37 25.49 -3.93
N ASN A 2 2.86 24.83 -2.88
CA ASN A 2 3.71 23.66 -3.03
C ASN A 2 2.86 22.40 -2.83
N MET A 3 3.03 21.44 -3.72
CA MET A 3 2.44 20.11 -3.61
C MET A 3 3.57 19.12 -3.35
N GLU A 4 3.45 18.35 -2.28
CA GLU A 4 4.34 17.23 -1.99
C GLU A 4 3.63 15.93 -2.37
N ILE A 5 4.38 15.03 -3.02
CA ILE A 5 3.84 13.75 -3.50
C ILE A 5 4.64 12.63 -2.87
N LEU A 6 3.97 11.80 -2.07
CA LEU A 6 4.54 10.59 -1.50
C LEU A 6 4.21 9.39 -2.39
N LEU A 7 5.25 8.70 -2.88
CA LEU A 7 5.10 7.50 -3.70
C LEU A 7 5.34 6.27 -2.84
N ILE A 8 4.28 5.52 -2.58
CA ILE A 8 4.30 4.34 -1.71
C ILE A 8 4.04 3.09 -2.55
N ARG A 9 4.97 2.14 -2.51
CA ARG A 9 4.76 0.81 -3.09
C ARG A 9 3.87 -0.02 -2.14
N HIS A 10 2.96 -0.81 -2.71
CA HIS A 10 2.15 -1.74 -1.93
C HIS A 10 3.02 -2.73 -1.12
N GLY A 11 2.50 -3.19 0.02
CA GLY A 11 3.13 -4.23 0.84
C GLY A 11 3.24 -5.57 0.12
N GLU A 12 4.01 -6.50 0.68
CA GLU A 12 4.22 -7.83 0.11
C GLU A 12 2.91 -8.59 -0.16
N ASN A 13 2.82 -9.24 -1.32
CA ASN A 13 1.77 -10.20 -1.65
C ASN A 13 2.37 -11.56 -2.07
N LYS A 14 1.51 -12.56 -2.32
CA LYS A 14 1.93 -13.91 -2.72
C LYS A 14 2.83 -13.92 -3.97
N ALA A 15 2.48 -13.15 -5.00
CA ALA A 15 3.26 -13.12 -6.25
C ALA A 15 4.69 -12.56 -6.04
N ASN A 16 4.89 -11.68 -5.06
CA ASN A 16 6.23 -11.21 -4.71
C ASN A 16 7.11 -12.33 -4.16
N ILE A 17 6.53 -13.21 -3.33
CA ILE A 17 7.24 -14.34 -2.72
C ILE A 17 7.52 -15.42 -3.76
N THR A 18 6.52 -15.76 -4.57
CA THR A 18 6.63 -16.82 -5.60
C THR A 18 7.35 -16.36 -6.86
N ARG A 19 7.76 -15.08 -6.92
CA ARG A 19 8.39 -14.45 -8.09
C ARG A 19 7.53 -14.54 -9.36
N GLU A 20 6.22 -14.56 -9.19
CA GLU A 20 5.25 -14.49 -10.27
C GLU A 20 5.06 -13.04 -10.73
N PHE A 21 4.70 -12.86 -12.00
CA PHE A 21 4.28 -11.56 -12.50
C PHE A 21 2.94 -11.16 -11.88
N SER A 22 2.95 -10.11 -11.06
CA SER A 22 1.75 -9.62 -10.39
C SER A 22 0.99 -8.63 -11.29
N CYS A 23 0.03 -9.14 -12.07
CA CYS A 23 -0.80 -8.37 -12.99
C CYS A 23 -2.27 -8.26 -12.51
N LYS A 24 -3.15 -7.64 -13.30
CA LYS A 24 -4.59 -7.51 -12.95
C LYS A 24 -5.31 -8.85 -12.82
N HIS A 25 -4.90 -9.86 -13.58
CA HIS A 25 -5.45 -11.22 -13.48
C HIS A 25 -4.92 -12.00 -12.27
N VAL A 26 -3.86 -11.49 -11.64
CA VAL A 26 -3.18 -12.09 -10.47
C VAL A 26 -3.21 -11.07 -9.33
N ASP A 27 -4.43 -10.78 -8.84
CA ASP A 27 -4.68 -9.76 -7.82
C ASP A 27 -4.72 -10.32 -6.41
N TYR A 28 -3.59 -10.85 -5.96
CA TYR A 28 -3.48 -11.38 -4.61
C TYR A 28 -3.55 -10.28 -3.54
N PRO A 29 -4.19 -10.56 -2.39
CA PRO A 29 -4.14 -9.68 -1.23
C PRO A 29 -2.73 -9.63 -0.64
N LEU A 30 -2.51 -8.67 0.26
CA LEU A 30 -1.31 -8.61 1.10
C LEU A 30 -1.16 -9.88 1.93
N THR A 31 0.08 -10.35 2.08
CA THR A 31 0.44 -11.36 3.09
C THR A 31 0.35 -10.76 4.49
N GLU A 32 0.45 -11.57 5.55
CA GLU A 32 0.51 -11.03 6.93
C GLU A 32 1.69 -10.07 7.11
N LYS A 33 2.84 -10.40 6.51
CA LYS A 33 3.99 -9.49 6.45
C LYS A 33 3.68 -8.22 5.65
N GLY A 34 2.97 -8.33 4.53
CA GLY A 34 2.52 -7.17 3.75
C GLY A 34 1.56 -6.25 4.51
N LYS A 35 0.68 -6.82 5.33
CA LYS A 35 -0.20 -6.05 6.23
C LYS A 35 0.59 -5.33 7.32
N LEU A 36 1.57 -6.01 7.92
CA LEU A 36 2.47 -5.38 8.89
C LEU A 36 3.25 -4.22 8.27
N GLN A 37 3.79 -4.40 7.05
CA GLN A 37 4.47 -3.33 6.32
C GLN A 37 3.56 -2.14 6.05
N ALA A 38 2.30 -2.39 5.66
CA ALA A 38 1.31 -1.33 5.46
C ALA A 38 1.01 -0.58 6.76
N GLN A 39 0.90 -1.28 7.89
CA GLN A 39 0.69 -0.65 9.20
C GLN A 39 1.90 0.19 9.62
N GLN A 40 3.12 -0.35 9.51
CA GLN A 40 4.34 0.41 9.82
C GLN A 40 4.50 1.65 8.95
N THR A 41 4.05 1.59 7.69
CA THR A 41 4.00 2.76 6.81
C THR A 41 3.00 3.80 7.31
N ALA A 42 1.80 3.37 7.73
CA ALA A 42 0.82 4.28 8.33
C ALA A 42 1.37 4.93 9.61
N ASP A 43 1.96 4.14 10.50
CA ASP A 43 2.52 4.63 11.76
C ASP A 43 3.61 5.70 11.50
N ALA A 44 4.48 5.48 10.51
CA ALA A 44 5.52 6.44 10.12
C ALA A 44 5.00 7.73 9.47
N LEU A 45 3.75 7.73 9.01
CA LEU A 45 3.10 8.88 8.34
C LEU A 45 2.11 9.61 9.26
N THR A 46 1.95 9.18 10.52
CA THR A 46 0.98 9.75 11.48
C THR A 46 1.13 11.26 11.67
N ASP A 47 2.36 11.78 11.65
CA ASP A 47 2.63 13.21 11.86
C ASP A 47 2.47 14.06 10.58
N LEU A 48 2.20 13.43 9.43
CA LEU A 48 2.02 14.13 8.15
C LEU A 48 0.54 14.37 7.87
N LYS A 49 0.21 15.61 7.51
CA LYS A 49 -1.12 15.94 7.00
C LYS A 49 -1.26 15.44 5.57
N ILE A 50 -2.07 14.41 5.37
CA ILE A 50 -2.38 13.87 4.03
C ILE A 50 -3.73 14.39 3.58
N ASP A 51 -3.74 15.27 2.58
CA ASP A 51 -4.98 15.83 2.02
C ASP A 51 -5.71 14.85 1.07
N MET A 52 -4.97 13.95 0.41
CA MET A 52 -5.54 12.99 -0.54
C MET A 52 -4.68 11.72 -0.65
N ILE A 53 -5.35 10.57 -0.77
CA ILE A 53 -4.72 9.28 -1.09
C ILE A 53 -5.33 8.75 -2.39
N VAL A 54 -4.47 8.39 -3.35
CA VAL A 54 -4.85 7.76 -4.61
C VAL A 54 -4.18 6.40 -4.71
N SER A 55 -4.93 5.36 -5.05
CA SER A 55 -4.40 4.01 -5.22
C SER A 55 -4.77 3.41 -6.57
N SER A 56 -3.94 2.49 -7.04
CA SER A 56 -4.33 1.53 -8.09
C SER A 56 -5.60 0.78 -7.67
N PRO A 57 -6.45 0.32 -8.62
CA PRO A 57 -7.65 -0.46 -8.30
C PRO A 57 -7.35 -1.86 -7.74
N LEU A 58 -6.09 -2.32 -7.82
CA LEU A 58 -5.65 -3.65 -7.40
C LEU A 58 -5.69 -3.81 -5.87
N LEU A 59 -6.10 -5.00 -5.41
CA LEU A 59 -6.38 -5.29 -4.01
C LEU A 59 -5.20 -4.99 -3.09
N ARG A 60 -3.98 -5.41 -3.46
CA ARG A 60 -2.77 -5.13 -2.68
C ARG A 60 -2.50 -3.63 -2.46
N ALA A 61 -2.72 -2.79 -3.48
CA ALA A 61 -2.53 -1.35 -3.38
C ALA A 61 -3.63 -0.71 -2.54
N LYS A 62 -4.88 -1.15 -2.72
CA LYS A 62 -6.02 -0.72 -1.89
C LYS A 62 -5.84 -1.08 -0.43
N GLN A 63 -5.35 -2.28 -0.11
CA GLN A 63 -5.13 -2.71 1.26
C GLN A 63 -4.01 -1.92 1.94
N THR A 64 -2.92 -1.61 1.22
CA THR A 64 -1.88 -0.73 1.76
C THR A 64 -2.41 0.69 1.99
N ALA A 65 -3.11 1.26 1.00
CA ALA A 65 -3.71 2.59 1.13
C ALA A 65 -4.73 2.65 2.28
N ALA A 66 -5.56 1.61 2.44
CA ALA A 66 -6.56 1.54 3.50
C ALA A 66 -5.97 1.45 4.92
N ALA A 67 -4.73 0.95 5.07
CA ALA A 67 -4.04 1.01 6.35
C ALA A 67 -3.63 2.47 6.67
N ILE A 68 -3.11 3.18 5.67
CA ILE A 68 -2.69 4.59 5.80
C ILE A 68 -3.90 5.51 5.99
N CYS A 69 -5.04 5.25 5.34
CA CYS A 69 -6.26 6.06 5.52
C CYS A 69 -6.87 5.97 6.94
N LYS A 70 -6.47 5.00 7.77
CA LYS A 70 -7.04 4.77 9.11
C LYS A 70 -6.33 5.55 10.22
N GLN A 71 -5.23 6.23 9.91
CA GLN A 71 -4.53 7.10 10.84
C GLN A 71 -5.40 8.30 11.26
#